data_AF-A0A7S0WHW2-F1
#
_entry.id   AF-A0A7S0WHW2-F1
#
_cell.length_a   1.000
_cell.length_b   1.000
_cell.length_c   1.000
_cell.angle_alpha   90.00
_cell.angle_beta   90.00
_cell.angle_gamma   90.00
#
_symmetry.space_group_name_H-M   'P 1'
#
loop_
_entity.id
_entity.type
_entity.pdbx_description
1 polymer ?
#
loop_
_entity_poly.entity_id
_entity_poly.type
_entity_poly.pdbx_seq_one_letter_code
_entity_poly.pdbx_strand_id
1 'polypeptide(L)'
;HTLRPGDLLRRYCSTLGLANEIIRAVVAAVERFLDLRAAVGSSHKSQNSVAAAGIYLITAAISSKVEDMPDLKQISQIAGLAEATIKASYEDMYPHRHALLKDLPKVFMEMLPPNYDSLLPKPKTEAQ
;
A
#
# COMPACT_ATOMS: atom_id res chain seq x y z
N HIS A 1 13.29 19.80 4.66
CA HIS A 1 12.59 19.02 5.69
C HIS A 1 11.92 17.86 4.99
N THR A 2 12.53 16.67 5.02
CA THR A 2 12.03 15.47 4.34
C THR A 2 10.99 14.82 5.25
N LEU A 3 9.71 14.92 4.88
CA LEU A 3 8.64 14.21 5.58
C LEU A 3 8.93 12.72 5.51
N ARG A 4 8.96 12.02 6.64
CA ARG A 4 9.14 10.57 6.61
C ARG A 4 7.88 9.92 6.04
N PRO A 5 8.00 8.79 5.32
CA PRO A 5 6.85 8.06 4.79
C PRO A 5 5.76 7.80 5.84
N GLY A 6 6.15 7.43 7.06
CA GLY A 6 5.21 7.23 8.18
C GLY A 6 4.39 8.46 8.56
N ASP A 7 4.94 9.66 8.45
CA ASP A 7 4.24 10.92 8.78
C ASP A 7 3.22 11.28 7.68
N LEU A 8 3.57 11.06 6.40
CA LEU A 8 2.64 11.19 5.27
C LEU A 8 1.50 10.18 5.34
N LEU A 9 1.83 8.93 5.64
CA LEU A 9 0.87 7.83 5.73
C LEU A 9 -0.15 8.06 6.83
N ARG A 10 0.27 8.49 8.03
CA ARG A 10 -0.65 8.82 9.11
C ARG A 10 -1.64 9.90 8.68
N ARG A 11 -1.18 10.94 7.98
CA ARG A 11 -2.06 12.00 7.48
C ARG A 11 -3.07 11.46 6.46
N TYR A 12 -2.62 10.73 5.45
CA TYR A 12 -3.51 10.18 4.42
C TYR A 12 -4.53 9.20 5.02
N CYS A 13 -4.06 8.27 5.85
CA CYS A 13 -4.92 7.25 6.42
C CYS A 13 -5.94 7.82 7.42
N SER A 14 -5.57 8.84 8.21
CA SER A 14 -6.53 9.53 9.08
C SER A 14 -7.60 10.28 8.27
N THR A 15 -7.24 10.93 7.15
CA THR A 15 -8.22 11.57 6.26
C THR A 15 -9.15 10.54 5.59
N LEU A 16 -8.64 9.33 5.33
CA LEU A 16 -9.41 8.21 4.79
C LEU A 16 -10.27 7.49 5.84
N GLY A 17 -10.18 7.86 7.12
CA GLY A 17 -10.93 7.21 8.20
C GLY A 17 -10.47 5.79 8.53
N LEU A 18 -9.23 5.42 8.18
CA LEU A 18 -8.72 4.06 8.40
C LEU A 18 -8.46 3.78 9.88
N ALA A 19 -8.80 2.57 10.33
CA ALA A 19 -8.52 2.10 11.67
C ALA A 19 -7.01 2.03 11.96
N ASN A 20 -6.61 2.23 13.21
CA ASN A 20 -5.20 2.25 13.63
C ASN A 20 -4.43 0.97 13.25
N GLU A 21 -5.07 -0.19 13.25
CA GLU A 21 -4.44 -1.45 12.83
C GLU A 21 -4.08 -1.43 11.35
N ILE A 22 -4.96 -0.87 10.51
CA ILE A 22 -4.72 -0.68 9.08
C ILE A 22 -3.59 0.32 8.87
N ILE A 23 -3.58 1.44 9.61
CA ILE A 23 -2.50 2.44 9.52
C ILE A 23 -1.14 1.80 9.82
N ARG A 24 -1.05 0.98 10.88
CA ARG A 24 0.19 0.28 11.23
C ARG A 24 0.62 -0.69 10.15
N ALA A 25 -0.31 -1.42 9.55
CA ALA A 25 -0.01 -2.33 8.44
C ALA A 25 0.50 -1.60 7.20
N VAL A 26 -0.12 -0.47 6.84
CA VAL A 26 0.34 0.38 5.74
C VAL A 26 1.76 0.89 5.98
N VAL A 27 2.05 1.39 7.19
CA VAL A 27 3.39 1.87 7.54
C VAL A 27 4.41 0.74 7.43
N ALA A 28 4.12 -0.44 8.01
CA ALA A 28 5.01 -1.59 7.96
C ALA A 28 5.30 -2.05 6.52
N ALA A 29 4.28 -2.16 5.66
CA ALA A 29 4.46 -2.54 4.26
C ALA A 29 5.30 -1.52 3.48
N VAL A 30 5.06 -0.22 3.67
CA VAL A 30 5.79 0.84 2.97
C VAL A 30 7.25 0.90 3.42
N GLU A 31 7.51 0.85 4.73
CA GLU A 31 8.87 0.82 5.26
C GLU A 31 9.63 -0.40 4.74
N ARG A 32 9.01 -1.59 4.80
CA ARG A 32 9.61 -2.82 4.27
C ARG A 32 9.93 -2.73 2.78
N PHE A 33 9.03 -2.16 1.99
CA PHE A 33 9.27 -1.95 0.56
C PHE A 33 10.40 -0.97 0.29
N LEU A 34 10.51 0.10 1.07
CA LEU A 34 11.60 1.07 0.96
C LEU A 34 12.95 0.44 1.32
N ASP A 35 13.00 -0.42 2.34
CA ASP A 35 14.21 -1.18 2.68
C ASP A 35 14.63 -2.12 1.55
N LEU A 36 13.67 -2.85 0.98
CA LEU A 36 13.91 -3.71 -0.19
C LEU A 36 14.44 -2.89 -1.36
N ARG A 37 13.86 -1.71 -1.64
CA ARG A 37 14.31 -0.82 -2.72
C ARG A 37 15.69 -0.22 -2.48
N ALA A 38 15.99 0.16 -1.24
CA ALA A 38 17.30 0.70 -0.86
C ALA A 38 18.42 -0.32 -1.13
N ALA A 39 18.15 -1.60 -0.89
CA ALA A 39 19.10 -2.68 -1.18
C ALA A 39 19.41 -2.84 -2.69
N VAL A 40 18.49 -2.43 -3.57
CA VAL A 40 18.63 -2.54 -5.05
C VAL A 40 19.04 -1.24 -5.73
N GLY A 41 19.27 -0.15 -4.98
CA GLY A 41 19.72 1.15 -5.53
C GLY A 41 18.72 1.84 -6.47
N SER A 42 17.46 1.41 -6.53
CA SER A 42 16.46 1.90 -7.48
C SER A 42 15.65 3.06 -6.90
N SER A 43 16.05 4.31 -7.20
CA SER A 43 15.43 5.53 -6.65
C SER A 43 14.89 6.46 -7.73
N HIS A 44 13.71 6.13 -8.29
CA HIS A 44 12.99 7.04 -9.21
C HIS A 44 11.58 7.43 -8.76
N LYS A 45 10.99 6.76 -7.75
CA LYS A 45 9.62 7.06 -7.29
C LYS A 45 9.60 7.88 -5.99
N SER A 46 8.76 8.91 -5.98
CA SER A 46 8.57 9.80 -4.83
C SER A 46 7.96 9.05 -3.64
N GLN A 47 8.25 9.53 -2.42
CA GLN A 47 7.67 8.96 -1.18
C GLN A 47 6.14 9.03 -1.16
N ASN A 48 5.53 10.06 -1.77
CA ASN A 48 4.08 10.19 -1.88
C ASN A 48 3.47 9.07 -2.74
N SER A 49 4.10 8.76 -3.88
CA SER A 49 3.61 7.72 -4.79
C SER A 49 3.71 6.33 -4.17
N VAL A 50 4.82 6.07 -3.44
CA VAL A 50 5.00 4.84 -2.67
C VAL A 50 3.97 4.74 -1.53
N ALA A 51 3.74 5.82 -0.79
CA ALA A 51 2.76 5.86 0.29
C ALA A 51 1.34 5.54 -0.21
N ALA A 52 0.90 6.19 -1.30
CA ALA A 52 -0.41 5.93 -1.89
C ALA A 52 -0.57 4.49 -2.41
N ALA A 53 0.49 3.92 -3.00
CA ALA A 53 0.49 2.53 -3.43
C ALA A 53 0.43 1.54 -2.26
N GLY A 54 1.11 1.85 -1.16
CA GLY A 54 1.05 1.04 0.07
C GLY A 54 -0.35 1.03 0.69
N ILE A 55 -1.04 2.18 0.71
CA ILE A 55 -2.44 2.26 1.14
C ILE A 55 -3.28 1.36 0.24
N TYR A 56 -3.15 1.50 -1.08
CA TYR A 56 -3.91 0.71 -2.05
C TYR A 56 -3.67 -0.80 -1.91
N LEU A 57 -2.42 -1.23 -1.71
CA LEU A 57 -2.07 -2.64 -1.49
C LEU A 57 -2.81 -3.21 -0.27
N ILE A 58 -2.73 -2.51 0.85
CA ILE A 58 -3.28 -2.98 2.12
C ILE A 58 -4.81 -2.98 2.10
N THR A 59 -5.44 -1.92 1.59
CA THR A 59 -6.91 -1.84 1.52
C THR A 59 -7.47 -2.85 0.53
N ALA A 60 -6.80 -3.06 -0.61
CA ALA A 60 -7.19 -4.10 -1.57
C ALA A 60 -7.03 -5.52 -1.01
N ALA A 61 -6.05 -5.78 -0.14
CA ALA A 61 -5.85 -7.10 0.46
C ALA A 61 -7.00 -7.52 1.39
N ILE A 62 -7.69 -6.56 2.01
CA ILE A 62 -8.78 -6.81 2.98
C ILE A 62 -10.17 -6.45 2.46
N SER A 63 -10.29 -5.85 1.27
CA SER A 63 -11.56 -5.32 0.73
C SER A 63 -12.65 -6.38 0.50
N SER A 64 -12.29 -7.67 0.48
CA SER A 64 -13.26 -8.76 0.41
C SER A 64 -13.87 -9.15 1.77
N LYS A 65 -13.27 -8.70 2.88
CA LYS A 65 -13.70 -8.99 4.26
C LYS A 65 -14.14 -7.74 5.01
N VAL A 66 -13.58 -6.58 4.67
CA VAL A 66 -13.83 -5.30 5.33
C VAL A 66 -14.49 -4.37 4.31
N GLU A 67 -15.72 -3.96 4.60
CA GLU A 67 -16.46 -2.97 3.82
C GLU A 67 -15.92 -1.55 4.05
N ASP A 68 -16.37 -0.58 3.25
CA ASP A 68 -15.99 0.83 3.35
C ASP A 68 -14.49 1.11 3.26
N MET A 69 -13.74 0.21 2.60
CA MET A 69 -12.33 0.44 2.28
C MET A 69 -12.20 1.43 1.13
N PRO A 70 -11.25 2.37 1.20
CA PRO A 70 -11.11 3.40 0.19
C PRO A 70 -10.66 2.80 -1.14
N ASP A 71 -11.33 3.21 -2.19
CA ASP A 71 -10.99 2.84 -3.55
C ASP A 71 -9.80 3.66 -4.07
N LEU A 72 -9.29 3.28 -5.24
CA LEU A 72 -8.15 3.96 -5.86
C LEU A 72 -8.42 5.45 -6.12
N LYS A 73 -9.67 5.81 -6.42
CA LYS A 73 -10.07 7.19 -6.71
C LYS A 73 -10.01 8.05 -5.45
N GLN A 74 -10.51 7.54 -4.32
CA GLN A 74 -10.44 8.21 -3.03
C GLN A 74 -8.99 8.41 -2.58
N ILE A 75 -8.15 7.37 -2.74
CA ILE A 75 -6.71 7.45 -2.43
C ILE A 75 -6.03 8.51 -3.32
N SER A 76 -6.33 8.51 -4.63
CA SER A 76 -5.86 9.50 -5.61
C SER A 76 -6.21 10.94 -5.20
N GLN A 77 -7.46 11.18 -4.81
CA GLN A 77 -7.94 12.50 -4.38
C GLN A 77 -7.21 13.00 -3.13
N ILE A 78 -7.02 12.14 -2.12
CA ILE A 78 -6.37 12.53 -0.85
C ILE A 78 -4.86 12.68 -1.01
N ALA A 79 -4.23 11.82 -1.81
CA ALA A 79 -2.81 11.90 -2.08
C ALA A 79 -2.45 13.06 -3.04
N GLY A 80 -3.41 13.56 -3.82
CA GLY A 80 -3.18 14.56 -4.86
C GLY A 80 -2.36 14.02 -6.03
N LEU A 81 -2.51 12.74 -6.36
CA LEU A 81 -1.76 12.03 -7.39
C LEU A 81 -2.69 11.47 -8.45
N ALA A 82 -2.25 11.43 -9.71
CA ALA A 82 -2.99 10.70 -10.74
C ALA A 82 -3.06 9.20 -10.39
N GLU A 83 -4.21 8.55 -10.64
CA GLU A 83 -4.39 7.11 -10.42
C GLU A 83 -3.33 6.26 -11.15
N ALA A 84 -2.93 6.69 -12.35
CA ALA A 84 -1.87 6.04 -13.12
C ALA A 84 -0.52 6.03 -12.37
N THR A 85 -0.20 7.09 -11.62
CA THR A 85 1.02 7.20 -10.82
C THR A 85 0.98 6.25 -9.63
N ILE A 86 -0.18 6.09 -9.00
CA ILE A 86 -0.38 5.15 -7.89
C ILE A 86 -0.27 3.73 -8.42
N LYS A 87 -0.96 3.41 -9.53
CA LYS A 87 -0.87 2.10 -10.20
C LYS A 87 0.57 1.78 -10.52
N ALA A 88 1.30 2.66 -11.22
CA ALA A 88 2.71 2.44 -11.53
C ALA A 88 3.54 2.12 -10.28
N SER A 89 3.33 2.83 -9.17
CA SER A 89 4.05 2.56 -7.91
C SER A 89 3.66 1.22 -7.28
N TYR A 90 2.39 0.84 -7.40
CA TYR A 90 1.89 -0.47 -7.01
C TYR A 90 2.46 -1.61 -7.88
N GLU A 91 2.66 -1.40 -9.19
CA GLU A 91 3.30 -2.38 -10.06
C GLU A 91 4.73 -2.72 -9.60
N ASP A 92 5.47 -1.76 -9.03
CA ASP A 92 6.79 -2.05 -8.44
C ASP A 92 6.69 -2.81 -7.12
N MET A 93 5.63 -2.58 -6.34
CA MET A 93 5.41 -3.28 -5.06
C MET A 93 4.95 -4.72 -5.28
N TYR A 94 4.20 -4.96 -6.36
CA TYR A 94 3.49 -6.21 -6.59
C TYR A 94 4.39 -7.47 -6.63
N PRO A 95 5.60 -7.46 -7.21
CA PRO A 95 6.54 -8.58 -7.12
C PRO A 95 6.96 -8.94 -5.69
N HIS A 96 6.90 -7.96 -4.78
CA HIS A 96 7.29 -8.11 -3.38
C HIS A 96 6.12 -8.34 -2.44
N ARG A 97 4.87 -8.29 -2.93
CA ARG A 97 3.64 -8.31 -2.12
C ARG A 97 3.62 -9.42 -1.07
N HIS A 98 4.08 -10.62 -1.40
CA HIS A 98 4.11 -11.74 -0.45
C HIS A 98 5.01 -11.47 0.75
N ALA A 99 6.19 -10.89 0.51
CA ALA A 99 7.10 -10.50 1.58
C ALA A 99 6.52 -9.33 2.39
N LEU A 100 5.94 -8.33 1.71
CA LEU A 100 5.34 -7.17 2.38
C LEU A 100 4.18 -7.58 3.29
N LEU A 101 3.32 -8.50 2.84
CA LEU A 101 2.13 -8.93 3.58
C LEU A 101 2.47 -9.92 4.71
N LYS A 102 3.53 -10.71 4.57
CA LYS A 102 4.02 -11.64 5.62
C LYS A 102 4.71 -10.95 6.79
N ASP A 103 5.21 -9.74 6.62
CA ASP A 103 5.89 -8.98 7.67
C ASP A 103 4.92 -8.02 8.41
N LEU A 104 3.61 -8.11 8.14
CA LEU A 104 2.60 -7.25 8.75
C LEU A 104 2.33 -7.58 10.23
N PRO A 105 1.80 -6.63 11.02
CA PRO A 105 1.36 -6.89 12.38
C PRO A 105 0.35 -8.04 12.45
N LYS A 106 0.48 -8.92 13.46
CA LYS A 106 -0.37 -10.11 13.64
C LYS A 106 -1.88 -9.78 13.60
N VAL A 107 -2.28 -8.70 14.27
CA VAL A 107 -3.68 -8.25 14.31
C VAL A 107 -4.21 -7.97 12.90
N PHE A 108 -3.38 -7.44 12.01
CA PHE A 108 -3.77 -7.22 10.62
C PHE A 108 -3.88 -8.53 9.83
N MET A 109 -2.99 -9.50 10.09
CA MET A 109 -3.05 -10.80 9.42
C MET A 109 -4.37 -11.54 9.68
N GLU A 110 -4.98 -11.34 10.85
CA GLU A 110 -6.30 -11.92 11.19
C GLU A 110 -7.44 -11.29 10.36
N MET A 111 -7.24 -10.09 9.82
CA MET A 111 -8.18 -9.41 8.93
C MET A 111 -8.03 -9.85 7.47
N LEU A 112 -6.96 -10.56 7.11
CA LEU A 112 -6.77 -11.02 5.74
C LEU A 112 -7.75 -12.17 5.41
N PRO A 113 -8.37 -12.15 4.22
CA PRO A 113 -9.13 -13.29 3.73
C PRO A 113 -8.21 -14.47 3.41
N PRO A 114 -8.73 -15.71 3.40
CA PRO A 114 -8.01 -16.82 2.80
C PRO A 114 -7.69 -16.49 1.34
N ASN A 115 -6.47 -16.80 0.90
CA ASN A 115 -5.98 -16.50 -0.45
C ASN A 115 -5.89 -14.99 -0.78
N TYR A 116 -5.69 -14.12 0.20
CA TYR A 116 -5.53 -12.66 0.01
C TYR A 116 -4.59 -12.28 -1.14
N ASP A 117 -3.49 -13.03 -1.35
CA ASP A 117 -2.52 -12.75 -2.42
C ASP A 117 -3.16 -12.84 -3.82
N SER A 118 -4.08 -13.78 -4.02
CA SER A 118 -4.78 -14.00 -5.29
C SER A 118 -5.91 -13.00 -5.52
N LEU A 119 -6.38 -12.32 -4.47
CA LEU A 119 -7.43 -11.31 -4.54
C LEU A 119 -6.89 -9.92 -4.87
N LEU A 120 -5.57 -9.74 -4.80
CA LEU A 120 -4.95 -8.48 -5.14
C LEU A 120 -5.17 -8.14 -6.62
N PRO A 121 -5.44 -6.86 -6.94
CA PRO A 121 -5.62 -6.43 -8.32
C PRO A 121 -4.31 -6.64 -9.07
N LYS A 122 -4.35 -7.46 -10.12
CA LYS A 122 -3.15 -7.75 -10.94
C LYS A 122 -2.74 -6.51 -11.74
N PRO A 123 -1.46 -6.13 -11.75
CA PRO A 123 -0.96 -5.05 -12.58
C PRO A 123 -1.06 -5.42 -14.08
N LYS A 124 -1.12 -4.42 -14.97
CA LYS A 124 -1.34 -4.67 -16.41
C LYS A 124 -0.21 -5.49 -17.05
N THR A 125 0.99 -5.39 -16.50
CA THR A 125 2.20 -6.09 -16.94
C THR A 125 2.16 -7.61 -16.70
N GLU A 126 1.24 -8.11 -15.86
CA GLU A 126 1.07 -9.56 -15.59
C GLU A 126 -0.12 -10.19 -16.33
N ALA A 127 -0.77 -9.46 -17.23
CA ALA A 127 -1.94 -9.92 -18.00
C ALA A 127 -1.60 -10.52 -19.38
N GLN A 128 -0.36 -10.99 -19.58
CA GLN A 128 0.11 -11.65 -20.81
C GLN A 128 0.40 -13.13 -20.57
#